data_AF-A0A381YZS8-F1
#
_entry.id   AF-A0A381YZS8-F1
#
_cell.length_a   1.000
_cell.length_b   1.000
_cell.length_c   1.000
_cell.angle_alpha   90.00
_cell.angle_beta   90.00
_cell.angle_gamma   90.00
#
_symmetry.space_group_name_H-M   'P 1'
#
loop_
_entity.id
_entity.type
_entity.pdbx_description
1 polymer ?
#
loop_
_entity_poly.entity_id
_entity_poly.type
_entity_poly.pdbx_seq_one_letter_code
_entity_poly.pdbx_strand_id
1 'polypeptide(L)'
;MSINRTINKYWKDWAGLVYLFICLIDFFVAPLVWNIKMEEHCNDKERYPVGVKCEATRWEPMTLQMGGMFHMSFAAILGVAGWKKKDEMEIEHKMNGNNV
;
A
#
# COMPACT_ATOMS: atom_id res chain seq x y z
N MET A 1 3.60 -30.20 11.32
CA MET A 1 3.29 -29.53 10.03
C MET A 1 2.15 -28.51 10.16
N SER A 2 2.05 -27.74 11.26
CA SER A 2 0.96 -26.75 11.48
C SER A 2 1.26 -25.38 10.87
N ILE A 3 2.53 -24.96 10.91
CA ILE A 3 3.02 -23.66 10.41
C ILE A 3 2.64 -23.44 8.94
N ASN A 4 2.74 -24.47 8.11
CA ASN A 4 2.42 -24.38 6.67
C ASN A 4 0.91 -24.15 6.42
N ARG A 5 0.06 -24.64 7.32
CA ARG A 5 -1.40 -24.44 7.25
C ARG A 5 -1.77 -23.02 7.66
N THR A 6 -1.13 -22.52 8.72
CA THR A 6 -1.32 -21.14 9.23
C THR A 6 -0.89 -20.12 8.17
N ILE A 7 0.31 -20.30 7.58
CA ILE A 7 0.81 -19.41 6.52
C ILE A 7 -0.13 -19.38 5.32
N ASN A 8 -0.59 -20.54 4.84
CA ASN A 8 -1.53 -20.62 3.71
C ASN A 8 -2.93 -20.07 4.01
N LYS A 9 -3.33 -19.97 5.29
CA LYS A 9 -4.62 -19.39 5.67
C LYS A 9 -4.55 -17.86 5.76
N TYR A 10 -3.48 -17.32 6.34
CA TYR A 10 -3.38 -15.89 6.63
C TYR A 10 -2.68 -15.06 5.56
N TRP A 11 -1.99 -15.65 4.57
CA TRP A 11 -1.23 -14.88 3.57
C TRP A 11 -2.06 -13.81 2.85
N LYS A 12 -3.36 -14.05 2.64
CA LYS A 12 -4.30 -13.11 2.01
C LYS A 12 -4.53 -11.86 2.87
N ASP A 13 -4.74 -12.07 4.17
CA ASP A 13 -4.94 -10.98 5.13
C ASP A 13 -3.63 -10.18 5.31
N TRP A 14 -2.47 -10.86 5.30
CA TRP A 14 -1.15 -10.22 5.30
C TRP A 14 -0.88 -9.40 4.03
N ALA A 15 -1.29 -9.88 2.85
CA ALA A 15 -1.15 -9.13 1.60
C ALA A 15 -1.93 -7.80 1.63
N GLY A 16 -3.15 -7.80 2.21
CA GLY A 16 -3.93 -6.58 2.40
C GLY A 16 -3.29 -5.59 3.37
N LEU A 17 -2.70 -6.09 4.46
CA LEU A 17 -1.99 -5.27 5.44
C LEU A 17 -0.74 -4.61 4.82
N VAL A 18 0.04 -5.36 4.04
CA VAL A 18 1.19 -4.82 3.31
C VAL A 18 0.77 -3.75 2.31
N TYR A 19 -0.33 -3.96 1.58
CA TYR A 19 -0.88 -2.96 0.66
C TYR A 19 -1.21 -1.65 1.38
N LEU A 20 -1.96 -1.70 2.49
CA LEU A 20 -2.30 -0.50 3.26
C LEU A 20 -1.05 0.20 3.82
N PHE A 21 -0.06 -0.57 4.25
CA PHE A 21 1.20 -0.03 4.77
C PHE A 21 1.99 0.71 3.68
N ILE A 22 2.09 0.16 2.48
CA ILE A 22 2.76 0.81 1.35
C ILE A 22 2.04 2.11 0.97
N CYS A 23 0.70 2.10 0.90
CA CYS A 23 -0.07 3.31 0.62
C CYS A 23 0.11 4.39 1.70
N LEU A 24 0.18 4.00 2.97
CA LEU A 24 0.43 4.94 4.07
C LEU A 24 1.82 5.59 3.94
N ILE A 25 2.84 4.79 3.64
CA ILE A 25 4.20 5.28 3.46
C ILE A 25 4.28 6.22 2.24
N ASP A 26 3.71 5.84 1.10
CA ASP A 26 3.83 6.62 -0.14
C ASP A 26 3.04 7.94 -0.10
N PHE A 27 1.94 8.01 0.66
CA PHE A 27 1.15 9.24 0.80
C PHE A 27 1.54 10.13 1.98
N PHE A 28 2.13 9.59 3.04
CA PHE A 28 2.47 10.36 4.23
C PHE A 28 3.97 10.49 4.46
N VAL A 29 4.67 9.35 4.51
CA VAL A 29 6.10 9.31 4.87
C VAL A 29 6.96 9.85 3.73
N ALA A 30 6.71 9.43 2.49
CA ALA A 30 7.53 9.81 1.36
C ALA A 30 7.43 11.32 1.02
N PRO A 31 6.24 11.96 1.00
CA PRO A 31 6.14 13.41 0.87
C PRO A 31 6.81 14.15 2.02
N LEU A 32 6.67 13.66 3.27
CA LEU A 32 7.32 14.29 4.43
C LEU A 32 8.85 14.27 4.30
N VAL A 33 9.42 13.10 4.00
CA VAL A 33 10.88 12.95 3.80
C VAL A 33 11.36 13.78 2.60
N TRP A 34 10.58 13.85 1.52
CA TRP A 34 10.92 14.64 0.34
C TRP A 34 10.94 16.14 0.64
N ASN A 35 9.95 16.66 1.38
CA ASN A 35 9.93 18.08 1.77
C ASN A 35 11.16 18.45 2.62
N ILE A 36 11.54 17.61 3.59
CA ILE A 36 12.73 17.84 4.43
C ILE A 36 14.01 17.84 3.59
N LYS A 37 14.19 16.84 2.72
CA LYS A 37 15.39 16.77 1.84
C LYS A 37 15.44 17.91 0.84
N MET A 38 14.29 18.36 0.33
CA MET A 38 14.21 19.47 -0.61
C MET A 38 14.55 20.80 0.07
N GLU A 39 14.15 20.99 1.33
CA GLU A 39 14.56 22.14 2.14
C GLU A 39 16.08 22.18 2.31
N GLU A 40 16.71 21.07 2.69
CA GLU A 40 18.17 20.97 2.82
C GLU A 40 18.88 21.28 1.49
N HIS A 41 18.37 20.74 0.37
CA HIS A 41 18.95 20.95 -0.95
C HIS A 41 18.84 22.40 -1.44
N CYS A 42 17.71 23.07 -1.19
CA CYS A 42 17.50 24.45 -1.63
C CYS A 42 18.11 25.51 -0.69
N ASN A 43 18.50 25.14 0.53
CA ASN A 43 19.15 26.03 1.50
C ASN A 43 20.70 26.02 1.37
N ASP A 44 21.23 25.17 0.48
CA ASP A 44 22.65 25.16 0.12
C ASP A 44 23.00 26.43 -0.68
N LYS A 45 23.63 27.38 0.02
CA LYS A 45 24.06 28.68 -0.53
C LYS A 45 25.25 28.57 -1.50
N GLU A 46 25.97 27.45 -1.49
CA GLU A 46 27.05 27.20 -2.45
C GLU A 46 26.47 26.81 -3.82
N ARG A 47 25.37 26.03 -3.82
CA ARG A 47 24.67 25.60 -5.04
C ARG A 47 23.68 26.65 -5.56
N TYR A 48 23.01 27.38 -4.67
CA TYR A 48 21.98 28.37 -4.99
C TYR A 48 22.31 29.75 -4.40
N PRO A 49 23.11 30.58 -5.09
CA PRO A 49 23.42 31.93 -4.64
C PRO A 49 22.20 32.88 -4.74
N VAL A 50 22.29 34.02 -4.05
CA VAL A 50 21.21 35.02 -3.95
C VAL A 50 20.73 35.43 -5.35
N GLY A 51 19.46 35.13 -5.65
CA GLY A 51 18.83 35.43 -6.94
C GLY A 51 18.60 34.22 -7.86
N VAL A 52 19.17 33.06 -7.54
CA VAL A 52 18.89 31.80 -8.26
C VAL A 52 17.69 31.12 -7.61
N LYS A 53 16.67 30.81 -8.41
CA LYS A 53 15.49 30.08 -7.94
C LYS A 53 15.81 28.58 -7.91
N CYS A 54 15.65 27.95 -6.75
CA CYS A 54 15.67 26.50 -6.64
C CYS A 54 14.41 25.93 -7.31
N GLU A 55 14.57 25.02 -8.28
CA GLU A 55 13.45 24.28 -8.85
C GLU A 55 13.00 23.19 -7.88
N ALA A 56 12.11 23.56 -6.96
CA ALA A 56 11.51 22.61 -6.03
C ALA A 56 10.57 21.67 -6.80
N THR A 57 10.96 20.41 -6.94
CA THR A 57 10.09 19.36 -7.50
C THR A 57 9.18 18.79 -6.41
N ARG A 58 7.92 18.50 -6.76
CA ARG A 58 6.97 17.87 -5.83
C ARG A 58 7.14 16.36 -5.86
N TRP A 59 7.01 15.70 -4.71
CA TRP A 59 6.91 14.25 -4.65
C TRP A 59 5.71 13.77 -5.49
N GLU A 60 5.96 12.83 -6.39
CA GLU A 60 4.91 12.16 -7.16
C GLU A 60 4.73 10.75 -6.58
N PRO A 61 3.55 10.41 -6.04
CA PRO A 61 3.32 9.12 -5.40
C PRO A 61 3.46 7.97 -6.40
N MET A 62 4.36 7.04 -6.10
CA MET A 62 4.61 5.88 -6.96
C MET A 62 3.41 4.94 -7.02
N THR A 63 2.57 4.87 -5.98
CA THR A 63 1.37 4.02 -6.01
C THR A 63 0.30 4.56 -6.96
N LEU A 64 0.32 5.86 -7.26
CA LEU A 64 -0.57 6.51 -8.23
C LEU A 64 0.05 6.58 -9.64
N GLN A 65 1.34 6.28 -9.76
CA GLN A 65 2.03 6.29 -11.04
C GLN A 65 1.38 5.28 -12.00
N MET A 66 1.45 5.59 -13.31
CA MET A 66 0.77 4.83 -14.37
C MET A 66 -0.75 4.69 -14.13
N GLY A 67 -1.38 5.70 -13.54
CA GLY A 67 -2.84 5.72 -13.31
C GLY A 67 -3.31 4.80 -12.18
N GLY A 68 -2.46 4.52 -11.19
CA GLY A 68 -2.83 3.69 -10.05
C GLY A 68 -2.84 2.19 -10.34
N MET A 69 -2.02 1.73 -11.29
CA MET A 69 -1.87 0.31 -11.66
C MET A 69 -1.57 -0.59 -10.44
N PHE A 70 -0.84 -0.07 -9.44
CA PHE A 70 -0.60 -0.75 -8.17
C PHE A 70 -1.91 -1.02 -7.42
N HIS A 71 -2.75 0.00 -7.23
CA HIS A 71 -4.05 -0.13 -6.57
C HIS A 71 -4.98 -1.09 -7.32
N MET A 72 -4.99 -1.02 -8.66
CA MET A 72 -5.81 -1.91 -9.49
C MET A 72 -5.37 -3.37 -9.36
N SER A 73 -4.07 -3.63 -9.34
CA SER A 73 -3.52 -4.98 -9.18
C SER A 73 -3.86 -5.57 -7.81
N PHE A 74 -3.70 -4.80 -6.73
CA PHE A 74 -4.05 -5.23 -5.39
C PHE A 74 -5.56 -5.35 -5.18
N ALA A 75 -6.36 -4.47 -5.78
CA ALA A 75 -7.82 -4.57 -5.77
C ALA A 75 -8.29 -5.87 -6.45
N ALA A 76 -7.65 -6.28 -7.56
CA ALA A 76 -7.95 -7.54 -8.21
C ALA A 76 -7.58 -8.76 -7.34
N ILE A 77 -6.37 -8.76 -6.76
CA ILE A 77 -5.88 -9.88 -5.93
C ILE A 77 -6.73 -10.03 -4.65
N LEU A 78 -6.94 -8.94 -3.91
CA LEU A 78 -7.72 -8.94 -2.67
C LEU A 78 -9.21 -9.13 -2.94
N GLY A 79 -9.72 -8.62 -4.07
CA GLY A 79 -11.11 -8.83 -4.49
C GLY A 79 -11.43 -10.30 -4.75
N VAL A 80 -10.59 -10.99 -5.54
CA VAL A 80 -10.74 -12.43 -5.79
C VAL A 80 -10.54 -13.25 -4.51
N ALA A 81 -9.56 -12.88 -3.69
CA ALA A 81 -9.29 -13.54 -2.41
C ALA A 81 -10.44 -13.38 -1.40
N GLY A 82 -11.04 -12.19 -1.32
CA GLY A 82 -12.16 -11.88 -0.45
C GLY A 82 -13.44 -12.62 -0.86
N TRP A 83 -13.69 -12.74 -2.17
CA TRP A 83 -14.83 -13.51 -2.68
C TRP A 83 -14.74 -14.99 -2.27
N LYS A 84 -13.59 -15.63 -2.48
CA LYS A 84 -13.41 -17.05 -2.08
C LYS A 84 -13.61 -17.27 -0.58
N LYS A 85 -13.12 -16.36 0.26
CA LYS A 85 -13.30 -16.44 1.72
C LYS A 85 -14.78 -16.30 2.11
N LYS A 86 -15.53 -15.43 1.43
CA LYS A 86 -16.99 -15.30 1.62
C LYS A 86 -17.72 -16.59 1.27
N ASP A 87 -17.42 -17.21 0.13
CA ASP A 87 -18.04 -18.47 -0.30
C ASP A 87 -17.74 -19.60 0.70
N GLU A 88 -16.49 -19.72 1.18
CA GLU A 88 -16.09 -20.68 2.20
C GLU A 88 -16.90 -20.50 3.51
N MET A 89 -17.07 -19.26 3.97
CA MET A 89 -17.83 -18.96 5.19
C MET A 89 -19.35 -19.17 5.01
N GLU A 90 -19.92 -18.87 3.85
CA GLU A 90 -21.34 -19.11 3.57
C GLU A 90 -21.69 -20.60 3.56
N ILE A 91 -20.80 -21.45 3.02
CA ILE A 91 -20.98 -22.90 3.03
C ILE A 91 -20.96 -23.43 4.47
N GLU A 92 -19.99 -23.01 5.30
CA GLU A 92 -19.93 -23.39 6.71
C GLU A 92 -21.19 -22.94 7.47
N HIS A 93 -21.66 -21.72 7.24
CA HIS A 93 -22.85 -21.19 7.91
C HIS A 93 -24.14 -21.93 7.53
N LYS A 94 -24.26 -22.38 6.28
CA LYS A 94 -25.38 -23.24 5.82
C LYS A 94 -25.32 -24.63 6.42
N MET A 95 -24.12 -25.22 6.54
CA MET A 95 -23.95 -26.53 7.17
C MET A 95 -24.28 -26.50 8.66
N ASN A 96 -23.89 -25.45 9.38
CA ASN A 96 -24.19 -25.34 10.80
C ASN A 96 -25.68 -25.02 11.08
N GLY A 97 -26.33 -24.27 10.19
CA GLY A 97 -27.76 -23.97 10.30
C GLY A 97 -28.71 -25.14 10.00
N ASN A 98 -28.26 -26.13 9.21
CA ASN A 98 -29.03 -27.35 8.93
C ASN A 98 -28.91 -28.44 10.02
N ASN A 99 -28.02 -28.25 11.01
CA ASN A 99 -27.79 -29.19 12.11
C ASN A 99 -28.55 -28.81 13.40
N VAL A 100 -29.51 -27.88 13.32
CA VAL A 100 -30.40 -27.44 14.42
C VAL A 100 -31.85 -27.70 14.04
#